data_AF-A0A2K0WRB3-F1
#
_entry.id   AF-A0A2K0WRB3-F1
#
_cell.length_a   1.000
_cell.length_b   1.000
_cell.length_c   1.000
_cell.angle_alpha   90.00
_cell.angle_beta   90.00
_cell.angle_gamma   90.00
#
_symmetry.space_group_name_H-M   'P 1'
#
loop_
_entity.id
_entity.type
_entity.pdbx_description
1 polymer ?
#
loop_
_entity_poly.entity_id
_entity_poly.type
_entity_poly.pdbx_seq_one_letter_code
_entity_poly.pdbx_strand_id
1 'polypeptide(L)'
;MPQDPAAALSALLRQSSVEDHDEALKIANAALKANKNDVDSQHTRIIALLKLDRFDDALRAIADGSPALHARIALEHAYALYKTGKLNEATSVIQAFGLEKKRSLQHVAAQVAYRAERFDEACNIYSRLLDTDPADEENDISINLRAAFAQSSWLGYSVTDKISVQDSDGFELCYNAACAHIANGSLETAADLLQRASRLCDASDDLTDEDKQAEMRPILAQQAYVFAKLGKLREALDLYNSLSSTR
;
A
#
# COMPACT_ATOMS: atom_id res chain seq x y z
N MET A 1 -11.32 6.01 -44.53
CA MET A 1 -11.67 4.70 -43.91
C MET A 1 -11.62 4.93 -42.41
N PRO A 2 -12.72 4.77 -41.64
CA PRO A 2 -12.61 4.79 -40.19
C PRO A 2 -11.70 3.63 -39.77
N GLN A 3 -10.63 3.93 -39.02
CA GLN A 3 -9.80 2.88 -38.42
C GLN A 3 -10.68 2.04 -37.49
N ASP A 4 -10.59 0.72 -37.59
CA ASP A 4 -11.25 -0.21 -36.68
C ASP A 4 -10.77 0.06 -35.24
N PRO A 5 -11.64 0.47 -34.31
CA PRO A 5 -11.25 0.79 -32.94
C PRO A 5 -10.58 -0.39 -32.21
N ALA A 6 -10.96 -1.64 -32.53
CA ALA A 6 -10.35 -2.83 -31.94
C ALA A 6 -8.93 -3.07 -32.49
N ALA A 7 -8.72 -2.82 -33.79
CA ALA A 7 -7.40 -2.84 -34.41
C ALA A 7 -6.52 -1.68 -33.90
N ALA A 8 -7.10 -0.51 -33.64
CA ALA A 8 -6.42 0.64 -33.05
C ALA A 8 -6.02 0.37 -31.58
N LEU A 9 -6.90 -0.23 -30.78
CA LEU A 9 -6.57 -0.69 -29.42
C LEU A 9 -5.44 -1.73 -29.44
N SER A 10 -5.53 -2.73 -30.31
CA SER A 10 -4.49 -3.74 -30.47
C SER A 10 -3.16 -3.16 -30.95
N ALA A 11 -3.19 -2.14 -31.80
CA ALA A 11 -1.99 -1.43 -32.25
C ALA A 11 -1.40 -0.54 -31.16
N LEU A 12 -2.24 0.15 -30.38
CA LEU A 12 -1.82 0.97 -29.25
C LEU A 12 -1.22 0.12 -28.13
N LEU A 13 -1.85 -0.99 -27.74
CA LEU A 13 -1.28 -1.95 -26.78
C LEU A 13 0.09 -2.52 -27.23
N ARG A 14 0.39 -2.48 -28.54
CA ARG A 14 1.69 -2.86 -29.11
C ARG A 14 2.69 -1.72 -29.22
N GLN A 15 2.25 -0.46 -29.19
CA GLN A 15 3.08 0.73 -29.45
C GLN A 15 3.21 1.66 -28.25
N SER A 16 2.32 1.57 -27.26
CA SER A 16 2.36 2.40 -26.07
C SER A 16 3.55 1.98 -25.22
N SER A 17 4.57 2.83 -25.15
CA SER A 17 5.32 2.96 -23.91
C SER A 17 4.29 3.20 -22.79
N VAL A 18 4.60 2.66 -21.62
CA VAL A 18 3.72 2.39 -20.48
C VAL A 18 3.05 3.65 -19.87
N GLU A 19 3.13 4.84 -20.48
CA GLU A 19 2.92 6.12 -19.79
C GLU A 19 1.69 6.94 -20.21
N ASP A 20 0.98 6.64 -21.32
CA ASP A 20 -0.24 7.40 -21.68
C ASP A 20 -1.52 6.64 -21.32
N HIS A 21 -1.76 6.51 -20.01
CA HIS A 21 -2.96 5.86 -19.48
C HIS A 21 -4.25 6.62 -19.80
N ASP A 22 -4.18 7.94 -20.01
CA ASP A 22 -5.32 8.75 -20.45
C ASP A 22 -5.74 8.41 -21.89
N GLU A 23 -4.79 8.26 -22.82
CA GLU A 23 -5.11 7.83 -24.18
C GLU A 23 -5.58 6.37 -24.22
N ALA A 24 -4.99 5.49 -23.42
CA ALA A 24 -5.48 4.11 -23.27
C ALA A 24 -6.93 4.08 -22.77
N LEU A 25 -7.27 4.92 -21.78
CA LEU A 25 -8.65 5.07 -21.28
C LEU A 25 -9.59 5.61 -22.36
N LYS A 26 -9.16 6.61 -23.13
CA LYS A 26 -9.96 7.20 -24.21
C LYS A 26 -10.25 6.19 -25.32
N ILE A 27 -9.25 5.40 -25.73
CA ILE A 27 -9.42 4.36 -26.75
C ILE A 27 -10.30 3.23 -26.26
N ALA A 28 -10.08 2.74 -25.03
CA ALA A 28 -10.94 1.73 -24.43
C ALA A 28 -12.40 2.19 -24.36
N ASN A 29 -12.65 3.45 -23.97
CA ASN A 29 -14.00 4.03 -23.97
C ASN A 29 -14.60 4.12 -25.39
N ALA A 30 -13.80 4.45 -26.41
CA ALA A 30 -14.26 4.48 -27.79
C ALA A 30 -14.63 3.09 -28.32
N ALA A 31 -13.82 2.07 -28.01
CA ALA A 31 -14.10 0.68 -28.36
C ALA A 31 -15.37 0.16 -27.66
N LEU A 32 -15.57 0.50 -26.37
CA LEU A 32 -16.77 0.11 -25.61
C LEU A 32 -18.06 0.81 -26.11
N LYS A 33 -17.95 1.98 -26.75
CA LYS A 33 -19.10 2.59 -27.45
C LYS A 33 -19.54 1.78 -28.66
N ALA A 34 -18.60 1.11 -29.35
CA ALA A 34 -18.90 0.24 -30.48
C ALA A 34 -19.35 -1.16 -30.03
N ASN A 35 -18.70 -1.72 -29.01
CA ASN A 35 -19.06 -3.00 -28.40
C ASN A 35 -18.87 -2.97 -26.88
N LYS A 36 -19.96 -2.75 -26.15
CA LYS A 36 -19.94 -2.69 -24.67
C LYS A 36 -19.51 -3.98 -23.98
N ASN A 37 -19.57 -5.12 -24.67
CA ASN A 37 -19.26 -6.44 -24.14
C ASN A 37 -17.84 -6.90 -24.49
N ASP A 38 -17.02 -6.05 -25.12
CA ASP A 38 -15.63 -6.38 -25.43
C ASP A 38 -14.80 -6.45 -24.14
N VAL A 39 -14.51 -7.67 -23.69
CA VAL A 39 -13.86 -7.96 -22.40
C VAL A 39 -12.47 -7.36 -22.33
N ASP A 40 -11.73 -7.32 -23.44
CA ASP A 40 -10.38 -6.76 -23.45
C ASP A 40 -10.43 -5.22 -23.32
N SER A 41 -11.34 -4.54 -24.02
CA SER A 41 -11.57 -3.11 -23.80
C SER A 41 -12.08 -2.79 -22.39
N GLN A 42 -12.94 -3.63 -21.80
CA GLN A 42 -13.39 -3.48 -20.40
C GLN A 42 -12.19 -3.58 -19.45
N HIS A 43 -11.31 -4.58 -19.64
CA HIS A 43 -10.12 -4.77 -18.83
C HIS A 43 -9.12 -3.62 -18.99
N THR A 44 -8.83 -3.18 -20.23
CA THR A 44 -7.95 -2.03 -20.48
C THR A 44 -8.47 -0.76 -19.81
N ARG A 45 -9.78 -0.49 -19.88
CA ARG A 45 -10.39 0.65 -19.18
C ARG A 45 -10.13 0.59 -17.68
N ILE A 46 -10.30 -0.57 -17.05
CA ILE A 46 -10.06 -0.74 -15.61
C ILE A 46 -8.59 -0.49 -15.28
N ILE A 47 -7.66 -1.09 -16.02
CA ILE A 47 -6.21 -0.90 -15.79
C ILE A 47 -5.82 0.58 -15.92
N ALA A 48 -6.30 1.25 -16.97
CA ALA A 48 -6.01 2.67 -17.18
C ALA A 48 -6.55 3.53 -16.03
N LEU A 49 -7.78 3.26 -15.55
CA LEU A 49 -8.34 3.97 -14.40
C LEU A 49 -7.54 3.75 -13.11
N LEU A 50 -7.06 2.52 -12.87
CA LEU A 50 -6.20 2.23 -11.70
C LEU A 50 -4.86 2.95 -11.78
N LYS A 51 -4.24 3.01 -12.96
CA LYS A 51 -2.97 3.68 -13.17
C LYS A 51 -3.05 5.21 -13.12
N LEU A 52 -4.25 5.76 -13.32
CA LEU A 52 -4.57 7.17 -13.13
C LEU A 52 -5.06 7.48 -11.71
N ASP A 53 -4.95 6.53 -10.77
CA ASP A 53 -5.46 6.62 -9.39
C ASP A 53 -6.96 6.94 -9.27
N ARG A 54 -7.74 6.66 -10.32
CA ARG A 54 -9.20 6.85 -10.37
C ARG A 54 -9.93 5.61 -9.85
N PHE A 55 -9.67 5.25 -8.59
CA PHE A 55 -10.12 3.98 -8.00
C PHE A 55 -11.64 3.81 -7.96
N ASP A 56 -12.39 4.86 -7.62
CA ASP A 56 -13.86 4.79 -7.63
C ASP A 56 -14.44 4.63 -9.04
N ASP A 57 -13.80 5.21 -10.05
CA ASP A 57 -14.17 4.98 -11.44
C ASP A 57 -13.87 3.56 -11.89
N ALA A 58 -12.74 2.99 -11.45
CA ALA A 58 -12.42 1.60 -11.70
C ALA A 58 -13.47 0.67 -11.08
N LEU A 59 -13.89 0.92 -9.83
CA LEU A 59 -14.95 0.15 -9.18
C LEU A 59 -16.29 0.24 -9.93
N ARG A 60 -16.66 1.42 -10.44
CA ARG A 60 -17.85 1.59 -11.29
C ARG A 60 -17.73 0.77 -12.58
N ALA A 61 -16.58 0.84 -13.26
CA ALA A 61 -16.34 0.08 -14.49
C ALA A 61 -16.34 -1.44 -14.23
N ILE A 62 -15.87 -1.90 -13.06
CA ILE A 62 -15.92 -3.29 -12.63
C ILE A 62 -17.37 -3.74 -12.41
N ALA A 63 -18.19 -2.92 -11.73
CA ALA A 63 -19.59 -3.24 -11.48
C ALA A 63 -20.42 -3.36 -12.77
N ASP A 64 -20.08 -2.58 -13.80
CA ASP A 64 -20.69 -2.65 -15.14
C ASP A 64 -20.14 -3.81 -16.00
N GLY A 65 -19.18 -4.57 -15.48
CA GLY A 65 -18.43 -5.60 -16.19
C GLY A 65 -19.24 -6.86 -16.50
N SER A 66 -18.77 -7.62 -17.50
CA SER A 66 -19.36 -8.93 -17.81
C SER A 66 -18.92 -10.03 -16.82
N PRO A 67 -19.66 -11.13 -16.66
CA PRO A 67 -19.20 -12.28 -15.86
C PRO A 67 -17.84 -12.82 -16.30
N ALA A 68 -17.55 -12.79 -17.60
CA ALA A 68 -16.27 -13.20 -18.16
C ALA A 68 -15.12 -12.27 -17.72
N LEU A 69 -15.39 -10.97 -17.56
CA LEU A 69 -14.43 -10.01 -17.02
C LEU A 69 -14.09 -10.34 -15.56
N HIS A 70 -15.09 -10.57 -14.71
CA HIS A 70 -14.89 -10.84 -13.28
C HIS A 70 -13.96 -12.02 -12.98
N ALA A 71 -13.91 -13.02 -13.86
CA ALA A 71 -12.96 -14.13 -13.74
C ALA A 71 -11.49 -13.73 -13.95
N ARG A 72 -11.22 -12.57 -14.59
CA ARG A 72 -9.87 -12.08 -14.92
C ARG A 72 -9.36 -11.00 -13.96
N ILE A 73 -10.26 -10.23 -13.34
CA ILE A 73 -9.94 -8.95 -12.68
C ILE A 73 -9.87 -9.01 -11.14
N ALA A 74 -9.68 -10.18 -10.55
CA ALA A 74 -9.70 -10.31 -9.08
C ALA A 74 -8.64 -9.43 -8.39
N LEU A 75 -7.46 -9.29 -8.99
CA LEU A 75 -6.39 -8.44 -8.47
C LEU A 75 -6.78 -6.97 -8.53
N GLU A 76 -7.24 -6.51 -9.69
CA GLU A 76 -7.66 -5.14 -9.96
C GLU A 76 -8.81 -4.72 -9.05
N HIS A 77 -9.78 -5.62 -8.86
CA HIS A 77 -10.93 -5.38 -7.98
C HIS A 77 -10.51 -5.30 -6.52
N ALA A 78 -9.71 -6.25 -6.02
CA ALA A 78 -9.20 -6.22 -4.66
C ALA A 78 -8.35 -4.96 -4.40
N TYR A 79 -7.50 -4.57 -5.36
CA TYR A 79 -6.66 -3.38 -5.25
C TYR A 79 -7.49 -2.09 -5.21
N ALA A 80 -8.50 -1.94 -6.07
CA ALA A 80 -9.39 -0.78 -6.06
C ALA A 80 -10.16 -0.65 -4.73
N LEU A 81 -10.67 -1.77 -4.21
CA LEU A 81 -11.34 -1.83 -2.91
C LEU A 81 -10.37 -1.48 -1.76
N TYR A 82 -9.14 -1.99 -1.81
CA TYR A 82 -8.09 -1.65 -0.85
C TYR A 82 -7.82 -0.14 -0.85
N LYS A 83 -7.57 0.47 -2.02
CA LYS A 83 -7.24 1.90 -2.13
C LYS A 83 -8.39 2.79 -1.64
N THR A 84 -9.64 2.38 -1.87
CA THR A 84 -10.85 3.08 -1.38
C THR A 84 -11.24 2.74 0.06
N GLY A 85 -10.48 1.91 0.78
CA GLY A 85 -10.73 1.58 2.19
C GLY A 85 -11.84 0.55 2.43
N LYS A 86 -12.37 -0.10 1.39
CA LYS A 86 -13.40 -1.15 1.47
C LYS A 86 -12.78 -2.52 1.79
N LEU A 87 -12.13 -2.63 2.95
CA LEU A 87 -11.25 -3.75 3.29
C LEU A 87 -11.97 -5.11 3.40
N ASN A 88 -13.20 -5.13 3.92
CA ASN A 88 -14.00 -6.36 4.03
C ASN A 88 -14.42 -6.90 2.65
N GLU A 89 -14.81 -6.00 1.74
CA GLU A 89 -15.13 -6.35 0.36
C GLU A 89 -13.88 -6.87 -0.36
N ALA A 90 -12.73 -6.21 -0.19
CA ALA A 90 -11.46 -6.65 -0.76
C ALA A 90 -11.10 -8.08 -0.30
N THR A 91 -11.26 -8.35 1.00
CA THR A 91 -11.04 -9.67 1.59
C THR A 91 -11.95 -10.73 0.97
N SER A 92 -13.22 -10.40 0.77
CA SER A 92 -14.20 -11.30 0.15
C SER A 92 -13.85 -11.64 -1.30
N VAL A 93 -13.39 -10.65 -2.08
CA VAL A 93 -12.92 -10.87 -3.46
C VAL A 93 -11.69 -11.79 -3.49
N ILE A 94 -10.71 -11.55 -2.60
CA ILE A 94 -9.49 -12.36 -2.51
C ILE A 94 -9.83 -13.82 -2.15
N GLN A 95 -10.71 -14.03 -1.16
CA GLN A 95 -11.14 -15.36 -0.73
C GLN A 95 -11.89 -16.11 -1.83
N ALA A 96 -12.81 -15.43 -2.52
CA ALA A 96 -13.59 -16.04 -3.61
C ALA A 96 -12.71 -16.45 -4.79
N PHE A 97 -11.67 -15.66 -5.11
CA PHE A 97 -10.72 -16.03 -6.17
C PHE A 97 -9.76 -17.13 -5.72
N GLY A 98 -9.28 -17.07 -4.47
CA GLY A 98 -8.28 -17.97 -3.92
C GLY A 98 -6.90 -17.32 -3.89
N LEU A 99 -6.38 -17.11 -2.68
CA LEU A 99 -5.14 -16.38 -2.39
C LEU A 99 -3.93 -16.92 -3.16
N GLU A 100 -3.76 -18.24 -3.20
CA GLU A 100 -2.59 -18.91 -3.78
C GLU A 100 -2.54 -18.90 -5.32
N LYS A 101 -3.57 -18.37 -5.99
CA LYS A 101 -3.63 -18.38 -7.46
C LYS A 101 -2.67 -17.40 -8.13
N LYS A 102 -2.33 -16.30 -7.45
CA LYS A 102 -1.46 -15.24 -7.99
C LYS A 102 -0.63 -14.62 -6.87
N ARG A 103 0.69 -14.57 -7.05
CA ARG A 103 1.62 -13.90 -6.11
C ARG A 103 1.21 -12.44 -5.85
N SER A 104 0.90 -11.69 -6.91
CA SER A 104 0.42 -10.30 -6.78
C SER A 104 -0.85 -10.15 -5.93
N LEU A 105 -1.73 -11.16 -5.92
CA LEU A 105 -2.92 -11.14 -5.07
C LEU A 105 -2.56 -11.36 -3.59
N GLN A 106 -1.51 -12.13 -3.31
CA GLN A 106 -0.97 -12.29 -1.96
C GLN A 106 -0.40 -10.97 -1.42
N HIS A 107 0.31 -10.19 -2.23
CA HIS A 107 0.76 -8.85 -1.84
C HIS A 107 -0.41 -7.94 -1.44
N VAL A 108 -1.46 -7.86 -2.28
CA VAL A 108 -2.66 -7.07 -1.97
C VAL A 108 -3.37 -7.61 -0.72
N ALA A 109 -3.41 -8.93 -0.53
CA ALA A 109 -4.01 -9.53 0.66
C ALA A 109 -3.26 -9.14 1.94
N ALA A 110 -1.93 -9.15 1.92
CA ALA A 110 -1.12 -8.71 3.06
C ALA A 110 -1.34 -7.22 3.37
N GLN A 111 -1.41 -6.37 2.34
CA GLN A 111 -1.73 -4.94 2.49
C GLN A 111 -3.13 -4.70 3.05
N VAL A 112 -4.13 -5.45 2.57
CA VAL A 112 -5.51 -5.39 3.09
C VAL A 112 -5.57 -5.85 4.54
N ALA A 113 -4.87 -6.93 4.90
CA ALA A 113 -4.81 -7.43 6.27
C ALA A 113 -4.13 -6.41 7.20
N TYR A 114 -3.00 -5.84 6.79
CA TYR A 114 -2.28 -4.82 7.55
C TYR A 114 -3.13 -3.57 7.79
N ARG A 115 -3.76 -3.03 6.74
CA ARG A 115 -4.64 -1.84 6.87
C ARG A 115 -5.92 -2.13 7.67
N ALA A 116 -6.33 -3.39 7.76
CA ALA A 116 -7.45 -3.84 8.59
C ALA A 116 -7.00 -4.21 10.01
N GLU A 117 -5.76 -3.93 10.39
CA GLU A 117 -5.16 -4.24 11.70
C GLU A 117 -5.13 -5.75 12.04
N ARG A 118 -5.25 -6.61 11.03
CA ARG A 118 -5.06 -8.07 11.14
C ARG A 118 -3.59 -8.41 10.94
N PHE A 119 -2.73 -7.90 11.83
CA PHE A 119 -1.28 -7.94 11.65
C PHE A 119 -0.72 -9.37 11.60
N ASP A 120 -1.25 -10.31 12.37
CA ASP A 120 -0.81 -11.71 12.30
C ASP A 120 -1.09 -12.35 10.93
N GLU A 121 -2.23 -12.02 10.32
CA GLU A 121 -2.56 -12.47 8.96
C GLU A 121 -1.58 -11.87 7.95
N ALA A 122 -1.27 -10.57 8.06
CA ALA A 122 -0.28 -9.91 7.22
C ALA A 122 1.11 -10.55 7.36
N CYS A 123 1.59 -10.79 8.60
CA CYS A 123 2.85 -11.48 8.87
C CYS A 123 2.89 -12.85 8.19
N ASN A 124 1.84 -13.67 8.38
CA ASN A 124 1.77 -15.00 7.79
C ASN A 124 1.78 -15.00 6.26
N ILE A 125 1.22 -13.96 5.62
CA ILE A 125 1.26 -13.84 4.16
C ILE A 125 2.64 -13.38 3.70
N TYR A 126 3.24 -12.36 4.33
CA TYR A 126 4.57 -11.88 3.97
C TYR A 126 5.67 -12.93 4.21
N SER A 127 5.61 -13.69 5.31
CA SER A 127 6.54 -14.80 5.53
C SER A 127 6.45 -15.85 4.42
N ARG A 128 5.23 -16.21 4.00
CA ARG A 128 5.04 -17.13 2.85
C ARG A 128 5.58 -16.56 1.54
N LEU A 129 5.46 -15.25 1.33
CA LEU A 129 6.03 -14.57 0.16
C LEU A 129 7.57 -14.57 0.15
N LEU A 130 8.21 -14.58 1.33
CA LEU A 130 9.67 -14.73 1.49
C LEU A 130 10.14 -16.19 1.39
N ASP A 131 9.32 -17.15 1.80
CA ASP A 131 9.65 -18.59 1.72
C ASP A 131 9.66 -19.11 0.26
N THR A 132 9.02 -18.39 -0.65
CA THR A 132 9.13 -18.57 -2.10
C THR A 132 10.25 -17.70 -2.68
N ASP A 133 10.73 -17.95 -3.89
CA ASP A 133 11.72 -17.08 -4.58
C ASP A 133 11.21 -15.63 -4.68
N PRO A 134 11.75 -14.69 -3.87
CA PRO A 134 11.24 -13.33 -3.79
C PRO A 134 11.87 -12.39 -4.82
N ALA A 135 12.88 -12.87 -5.57
CA ALA A 135 13.60 -12.12 -6.59
C ALA A 135 13.94 -10.68 -6.13
N ASP A 136 13.44 -9.67 -6.83
CA ASP A 136 13.65 -8.25 -6.57
C ASP A 136 12.72 -7.65 -5.49
N GLU A 137 11.75 -8.42 -4.99
CA GLU A 137 10.75 -7.98 -4.00
C GLU A 137 11.17 -8.23 -2.54
N GLU A 138 12.30 -8.93 -2.29
CA GLU A 138 12.71 -9.40 -0.95
C GLU A 138 12.80 -8.26 0.08
N ASN A 139 13.43 -7.15 -0.31
CA ASN A 139 13.62 -6.00 0.56
C ASN A 139 12.27 -5.38 0.97
N ASP A 140 11.39 -5.16 0.01
CA ASP A 140 10.07 -4.56 0.23
C ASP A 140 9.20 -5.46 1.11
N ILE A 141 9.22 -6.78 0.87
CA ILE A 141 8.49 -7.74 1.70
C ILE A 141 9.06 -7.75 3.12
N SER A 142 10.38 -7.71 3.29
CA SER A 142 11.04 -7.70 4.60
C SER A 142 10.70 -6.45 5.42
N ILE A 143 10.69 -5.27 4.80
CA ILE A 143 10.28 -4.02 5.44
C ILE A 143 8.82 -4.11 5.90
N ASN A 144 7.92 -4.58 5.03
CA ASN A 144 6.50 -4.71 5.35
C ASN A 144 6.23 -5.77 6.44
N LEU A 145 6.97 -6.88 6.42
CA LEU A 145 6.89 -7.91 7.45
C LEU A 145 7.33 -7.37 8.82
N ARG A 146 8.43 -6.60 8.86
CA ARG A 146 8.88 -5.93 10.09
C ARG A 146 7.85 -4.94 10.61
N ALA A 147 7.20 -4.18 9.73
CA ALA A 147 6.11 -3.28 10.11
C ALA A 147 4.94 -4.07 10.74
N ALA A 148 4.51 -5.15 10.09
CA ALA A 148 3.44 -6.01 10.61
C ALA A 148 3.80 -6.63 11.97
N PHE A 149 5.04 -7.09 12.16
CA PHE A 149 5.50 -7.62 13.45
C PHE A 149 5.54 -6.55 14.55
N ALA A 150 6.01 -5.34 14.24
CA ALA A 150 6.05 -4.25 15.21
C ALA A 150 4.64 -3.92 15.73
N GLN A 151 3.65 -3.89 14.82
CA GLN A 151 2.26 -3.61 15.17
C GLN A 151 1.57 -4.77 15.90
N SER A 152 1.84 -6.02 15.48
CA SER A 152 1.35 -7.21 16.20
C SER A 152 1.90 -7.26 17.64
N SER A 153 3.19 -6.94 17.82
CA SER A 153 3.83 -6.85 19.15
C SER A 153 3.19 -5.80 20.04
N TRP A 154 2.76 -4.66 19.46
CA TRP A 154 2.07 -3.60 20.20
C TRP A 154 0.71 -4.04 20.77
N LEU A 155 0.04 -4.99 20.12
CA LEU A 155 -1.20 -5.60 20.59
C LEU A 155 -1.00 -6.75 21.60
N GLY A 156 0.25 -7.04 21.99
CA GLY A 156 0.57 -8.06 22.98
C GLY A 156 0.85 -9.45 22.42
N TYR A 157 1.02 -9.60 21.11
CA TYR A 157 1.46 -10.85 20.49
C TYR A 157 3.00 -10.92 20.50
N SER A 158 3.55 -11.84 21.28
CA SER A 158 5.00 -11.98 21.44
C SER A 158 5.66 -12.59 20.20
N VAL A 159 6.50 -11.82 19.51
CA VAL A 159 7.53 -12.38 18.63
C VAL A 159 8.91 -11.85 19.03
N THR A 160 9.79 -12.79 19.36
CA THR A 160 11.10 -12.61 19.98
C THR A 160 12.23 -12.40 18.99
N ASP A 161 12.06 -11.54 17.98
CA ASP A 161 13.19 -11.12 17.16
C ASP A 161 13.53 -9.66 17.42
N LYS A 162 14.73 -9.45 17.97
CA LYS A 162 15.32 -8.12 18.15
C LYS A 162 15.56 -7.54 16.77
N ILE A 163 14.68 -6.65 16.32
CA ILE A 163 14.90 -5.84 15.12
C ILE A 163 16.11 -4.94 15.42
N SER A 164 17.29 -5.31 14.91
CA SER A 164 18.48 -4.48 14.96
C SER A 164 18.46 -3.52 13.77
N VAL A 165 18.32 -2.23 14.04
CA VAL A 165 18.45 -1.18 13.02
C VAL A 165 19.93 -0.90 12.78
N GLN A 166 20.39 -0.94 11.54
CA GLN A 166 21.73 -0.54 11.13
C GLN A 166 21.75 0.94 10.74
N ASP A 167 22.92 1.57 10.69
CA ASP A 167 23.04 3.01 10.35
C ASP A 167 22.66 3.33 8.90
N SER A 168 22.69 2.34 8.00
CA SER A 168 22.26 2.44 6.59
C SER A 168 20.74 2.35 6.39
N ASP A 169 19.98 2.11 7.44
CA ASP A 169 18.54 1.84 7.33
C ASP A 169 17.74 3.13 7.05
N GLY A 170 16.72 3.00 6.18
CA GLY A 170 15.75 4.05 5.88
C GLY A 170 14.90 4.48 7.09
N PHE A 171 14.16 5.58 6.94
CA PHE A 171 13.36 6.12 8.04
C PHE A 171 12.24 5.17 8.48
N GLU A 172 11.70 4.36 7.56
CA GLU A 172 10.65 3.38 7.79
C GLU A 172 11.11 2.27 8.74
N LEU A 173 12.35 1.80 8.55
CA LEU A 173 12.95 0.80 9.44
C LEU A 173 13.19 1.36 10.85
N CYS A 174 13.68 2.60 10.95
CA CYS A 174 13.82 3.29 12.23
C CYS A 174 12.47 3.46 12.94
N TYR A 175 11.43 3.87 12.20
CA TYR A 175 10.08 4.03 12.72
C TYR A 175 9.48 2.70 13.21
N ASN A 176 9.57 1.63 12.40
CA ASN A 176 9.06 0.31 12.76
C ASN A 176 9.76 -0.26 14.00
N ALA A 177 11.08 -0.13 14.08
CA ALA A 177 11.84 -0.54 15.27
C ALA A 177 11.44 0.28 16.50
N ALA A 178 11.21 1.60 16.35
CA ALA A 178 10.70 2.40 17.45
C ALA A 178 9.35 1.90 17.95
N CYS A 179 8.39 1.62 17.06
CA CYS A 179 7.10 1.05 17.43
C CYS A 179 7.25 -0.26 18.22
N ALA A 180 8.16 -1.14 17.83
CA ALA A 180 8.48 -2.36 18.57
C ALA A 180 9.07 -2.07 19.97
N HIS A 181 9.97 -1.08 20.10
CA HIS A 181 10.49 -0.67 21.40
C HIS A 181 9.41 -0.05 22.30
N ILE A 182 8.44 0.67 21.72
CA ILE A 182 7.29 1.21 22.45
C ILE A 182 6.40 0.10 22.99
N ALA A 183 6.11 -0.92 22.17
CA ALA A 183 5.38 -2.11 22.59
C ALA A 183 6.04 -2.81 23.77
N ASN A 184 7.37 -2.87 23.76
CA ASN A 184 8.19 -3.50 24.81
C ASN A 184 8.51 -2.56 26.00
N GLY A 185 7.94 -1.35 26.04
CA GLY A 185 8.16 -0.37 27.12
C GLY A 185 9.55 0.25 27.18
N SER A 186 10.40 0.02 26.18
CA SER A 186 11.75 0.61 26.05
C SER A 186 11.67 2.02 25.45
N LEU A 187 11.07 2.94 26.19
CA LEU A 187 10.63 4.24 25.69
C LEU A 187 11.77 5.19 25.30
N GLU A 188 12.91 5.14 26.00
CA GLU A 188 14.08 5.96 25.69
C GLU A 188 14.69 5.56 24.33
N THR A 189 14.87 4.27 24.09
CA THR A 189 15.34 3.75 22.80
C THR A 189 14.37 4.09 21.67
N ALA A 190 13.06 3.99 21.94
CA ALA A 190 12.05 4.39 20.98
C ALA A 190 12.15 5.89 20.63
N ALA A 191 12.40 6.76 21.62
CA ALA A 191 12.57 8.19 21.38
C ALA A 191 13.77 8.49 20.46
N ASP A 192 14.91 7.83 20.70
CA ASP A 192 16.11 8.00 19.87
C ASP A 192 15.87 7.52 18.42
N LEU A 193 15.23 6.36 18.26
CA LEU A 193 14.89 5.80 16.95
C LEU A 193 13.89 6.68 16.19
N LEU A 194 12.88 7.22 16.86
CA LEU A 194 11.93 8.15 16.22
C LEU A 194 12.61 9.47 15.84
N GLN A 195 13.54 9.97 16.65
CA GLN A 195 14.31 11.16 16.29
C GLN A 195 15.15 10.91 15.05
N ARG A 196 15.77 9.73 14.95
CA ARG A 196 16.51 9.30 13.75
C ARG A 196 15.59 9.17 12.54
N ALA A 197 14.42 8.54 12.68
CA ALA A 197 13.43 8.42 11.61
C ALA A 197 13.00 9.79 11.07
N SER A 198 12.71 10.75 11.96
CA SER A 198 12.36 12.12 11.57
C SER A 198 13.48 12.80 10.78
N ARG A 199 14.75 12.69 11.21
CA ARG A 199 15.88 13.27 10.46
C ARG A 199 16.06 12.64 9.09
N LEU A 200 15.90 11.31 8.98
CA LEU A 200 16.05 10.58 7.72
C LEU A 200 14.92 10.91 6.73
N CYS A 201 13.68 11.04 7.23
CA CYS A 201 12.53 11.44 6.41
C CYS A 201 12.71 12.87 5.87
N ASP A 202 13.14 13.81 6.72
CA ASP A 202 13.40 15.20 6.33
C ASP A 202 14.53 15.32 5.28
N ALA A 203 15.58 14.51 5.45
CA ALA A 203 16.74 14.47 4.57
C ALA A 203 16.58 13.57 3.33
N SER A 204 15.43 12.92 3.12
CA SER A 204 15.23 12.05 1.97
C SER A 204 15.12 12.86 0.68
N ASP A 205 15.98 12.59 -0.31
CA ASP A 205 15.90 13.21 -1.63
C ASP A 205 14.89 12.50 -2.55
N ASP A 206 14.36 11.35 -2.12
CA ASP A 206 13.42 10.51 -2.89
C ASP A 206 11.96 10.93 -2.70
N LEU A 207 11.67 11.86 -1.77
CA LEU A 207 10.33 12.30 -1.41
C LEU A 207 10.09 13.77 -1.78
N THR A 208 8.90 14.08 -2.27
CA THR A 208 8.43 15.47 -2.41
C THR A 208 8.21 16.12 -1.04
N ASP A 209 8.11 17.44 -0.98
CA ASP A 209 7.82 18.13 0.29
C ASP A 209 6.44 17.73 0.84
N GLU A 210 5.44 17.52 -0.02
CA GLU A 210 4.15 16.99 0.38
C GLU A 210 4.24 15.57 0.95
N ASP A 211 5.00 14.68 0.31
CA ASP A 211 5.18 13.30 0.78
C ASP A 211 5.95 13.26 2.10
N LYS A 212 7.02 14.07 2.25
CA LYS A 212 7.73 14.22 3.53
C LYS A 212 6.78 14.64 4.64
N GLN A 213 5.91 15.61 4.40
CA GLN A 213 4.93 16.03 5.40
C GLN A 213 3.94 14.92 5.75
N ALA A 214 3.50 14.14 4.77
CA ALA A 214 2.60 13.01 5.00
C ALA A 214 3.28 11.93 5.85
N GLU A 215 4.53 11.56 5.54
CA GLU A 215 5.32 10.56 6.25
C GLU A 215 5.79 11.03 7.65
N MET A 216 6.03 12.33 7.83
CA MET A 216 6.47 12.90 9.11
C MET A 216 5.37 12.86 10.18
N ARG A 217 4.10 12.98 9.79
CA ARG A 217 2.96 13.01 10.72
C ARG A 217 2.91 11.83 11.68
N PRO A 218 2.92 10.55 11.23
CA PRO A 218 2.93 9.41 12.14
C PRO A 218 4.18 9.37 13.04
N ILE A 219 5.34 9.76 12.53
CA ILE A 219 6.59 9.81 13.32
C ILE A 219 6.44 10.79 14.48
N LEU A 220 5.99 12.02 14.23
CA LEU A 220 5.82 13.05 15.26
C LEU A 220 4.70 12.68 16.26
N ALA A 221 3.62 12.06 15.78
CA ALA A 221 2.55 11.58 16.66
C ALA A 221 3.08 10.54 17.65
N GLN A 222 3.90 9.60 17.18
CA GLN A 222 4.51 8.59 18.02
C GLN A 222 5.56 9.18 18.98
N GLN A 223 6.32 10.20 18.55
CA GLN A 223 7.24 10.94 19.43
C GLN A 223 6.50 11.65 20.56
N ALA A 224 5.40 12.34 20.25
CA ALA A 224 4.57 13.01 21.24
C ALA A 224 4.04 12.02 22.28
N TYR A 225 3.59 10.85 21.84
CA TYR A 225 3.16 9.77 22.73
C TYR A 225 4.29 9.29 23.66
N VAL A 226 5.49 9.03 23.11
CA VAL A 226 6.64 8.57 23.90
C VAL A 226 7.07 9.63 24.92
N PHE A 227 7.13 10.90 24.54
CA PHE A 227 7.43 11.99 25.46
C PHE A 227 6.40 12.11 26.58
N ALA A 228 5.10 11.96 26.26
CA ALA A 228 4.06 11.95 27.29
C ALA A 228 4.26 10.80 28.28
N LYS A 229 4.60 9.60 27.80
CA LYS A 229 4.88 8.43 28.66
C LYS A 229 6.15 8.58 29.50
N LEU A 230 7.15 9.29 29.00
CA LEU A 230 8.38 9.63 29.73
C LEU A 230 8.22 10.83 30.69
N GLY A 231 7.03 11.45 30.77
CA GLY A 231 6.79 12.63 31.61
C GLY A 231 7.33 13.95 31.04
N LYS A 232 7.82 13.94 29.79
CA LYS A 232 8.26 15.13 29.03
C LYS A 232 7.07 15.85 28.42
N LEU A 233 6.17 16.34 29.28
CA LEU A 233 4.84 16.83 28.87
C LEU A 233 4.89 18.07 27.99
N ARG A 234 5.90 18.93 28.17
CA ARG A 234 6.05 20.13 27.36
C ARG A 234 6.39 19.77 25.91
N GLU A 235 7.41 18.92 25.74
CA GLU A 235 7.85 18.45 24.42
C GLU A 235 6.74 17.65 23.72
N ALA A 236 5.99 16.85 24.46
CA ALA A 236 4.83 16.13 23.93
C ALA A 236 3.74 17.08 23.41
N LEU A 237 3.45 18.15 24.16
CA LEU A 237 2.42 19.13 23.78
C LEU A 237 2.85 19.98 22.59
N ASP A 238 4.12 20.38 22.53
CA ASP A 238 4.67 21.14 21.41
C ASP A 238 4.55 20.35 20.09
N LEU A 239 4.88 19.06 20.11
CA LEU A 239 4.70 18.15 18.97
C LEU A 239 3.23 17.92 18.61
N TYR A 240 2.36 17.75 19.62
CA TYR A 240 0.92 17.60 19.37
C TYR A 240 0.32 18.83 18.68
N ASN A 241 0.73 20.03 19.12
CA ASN A 241 0.25 21.29 18.56
C ASN A 241 0.75 21.50 17.12
N SER A 242 1.99 21.11 16.80
CA SER A 242 2.53 21.22 15.43
C SER A 242 1.72 20.36 14.44
N LEU A 243 1.25 19.19 14.87
CA LEU A 243 0.37 18.32 14.07
C LEU A 243 -1.04 18.91 13.86
N SER A 244 -1.56 19.63 14.85
CA SER A 244 -2.91 20.23 14.79
C SER A 244 -3.00 21.48 13.91
N SER A 245 -1.85 22.12 13.65
CA SER A 245 -1.75 23.40 12.94
C SER A 245 -1.72 23.28 11.42
N THR A 246 -1.73 22.05 10.88
CA THR A 246 -1.59 21.76 9.43
C THR A 246 -2.92 21.46 8.73
N ARG A 247 -4.02 22.13 9.13
CA ARG A 247 -5.33 22.02 8.44
C ARG A 247 -5.39 22.86 7.18
#